data_AF-A0A9Q2C221-F1
#
_entry.id   AF-A0A9Q2C221-F1
#
_cell.length_a   1.000
_cell.length_b   1.000
_cell.length_c   1.000
_cell.angle_alpha   90.00
_cell.angle_beta   90.00
_cell.angle_gamma   90.00
#
_symmetry.space_group_name_H-M   'P 1'
#
loop_
_entity.id
_entity.type
_entity.pdbx_description
1 polymer ?
#
loop_
_entity_poly.entity_id
_entity_poly.type
_entity_poly.pdbx_seq_one_letter_code
_entity_poly.pdbx_strand_id
1 'polypeptide(L)'
;MQDNNLVMALLGAGVVFVLVIVVYNQWQIRKARRPEAYNPAVDETPRGEGWTERAEPALGGERDEISRVEPRLEPGFSAKTHTPATGSAETEAGVIGAELTPSGDDAALEAAEMEAAAEPAPGSLEPANGVIDPLIDCIVPLHPEREVSGDRLLPALTKLRRAGTKQVHVEGLNPAANAWEAIRAGQRYLDVQVAVQLANRTGPLNALEFSEFINAIDPLSEAADAVPELPDMNETISNARELDAFAAECDVQLGVSVISDGAPWSAAYVQTVATQDGLVLSRDGTRFTRFHAGADGVQRALFTLQFGDTNFLRDDLTVKAGRQITLLLDVPVAEEASKPFKLVCEYAYTLSQRMGAQVVDDNLRPLTEQSFVAIQKHLRVLYDKLEARGIPAGSSTAVRLFSH
;
A
#
# COMPACT_ATOMS: atom_id res chain seq x y z
N MET A 1 -45.40 -5.22 -29.81
CA MET A 1 -44.68 -6.36 -30.44
C MET A 1 -43.49 -5.93 -31.32
N GLN A 2 -43.30 -4.65 -31.67
CA GLN A 2 -42.18 -4.20 -32.51
C GLN A 2 -40.85 -3.99 -31.75
N ASP A 3 -40.86 -3.72 -30.43
CA ASP A 3 -39.64 -3.39 -29.68
C ASP A 3 -38.70 -4.59 -29.45
N ASN A 4 -39.26 -5.81 -29.36
CA ASN A 4 -38.47 -7.01 -29.07
C ASN A 4 -37.57 -7.44 -30.25
N ASN A 5 -37.96 -7.08 -31.49
CA ASN A 5 -37.16 -7.40 -32.68
C ASN A 5 -35.93 -6.49 -32.79
N LEU A 6 -36.01 -5.24 -32.31
CA LEU A 6 -34.88 -4.32 -32.33
C LEU A 6 -33.82 -4.71 -31.30
N VAL A 7 -34.25 -5.09 -30.09
CA VAL A 7 -33.34 -5.54 -29.01
C VAL A 7 -32.63 -6.84 -29.39
N MET A 8 -33.34 -7.80 -29.99
CA MET A 8 -32.74 -9.05 -30.47
C MET A 8 -31.78 -8.82 -31.65
N ALA A 9 -32.07 -7.85 -32.54
CA ALA A 9 -31.15 -7.48 -33.61
C ALA A 9 -29.87 -6.82 -33.07
N LEU A 10 -29.98 -6.01 -32.01
CA LEU A 10 -28.85 -5.30 -31.40
C LEU A 10 -27.95 -6.25 -30.58
N LEU A 11 -28.54 -7.21 -29.87
CA LEU A 11 -27.80 -8.30 -29.21
C LEU A 11 -27.10 -9.20 -30.24
N GLY A 12 -27.77 -9.53 -31.35
CA GLY A 12 -27.16 -10.28 -32.45
C GLY A 12 -25.96 -9.56 -33.06
N ALA A 13 -26.06 -8.25 -33.27
CA ALA A 13 -24.95 -7.44 -33.79
C ALA A 13 -23.75 -7.39 -32.82
N GLY A 14 -23.99 -7.34 -31.51
CA GLY A 14 -22.93 -7.36 -30.49
C GLY A 14 -22.12 -8.66 -30.47
N VAL A 15 -22.80 -9.81 -30.55
CA VAL A 15 -22.13 -11.12 -30.58
C VAL A 15 -21.28 -11.29 -31.86
N VAL A 16 -21.79 -10.83 -33.00
CA VAL A 16 -21.04 -10.86 -34.27
C VAL A 16 -19.81 -9.96 -34.20
N PHE A 17 -19.91 -8.79 -33.57
CA PHE A 17 -18.78 -7.87 -33.41
C PHE A 17 -17.67 -8.46 -32.53
N VAL A 18 -18.01 -9.09 -31.41
CA VAL A 18 -17.05 -9.76 -30.52
C VAL A 18 -16.35 -10.92 -31.24
N LEU A 19 -17.08 -11.73 -32.01
CA LEU A 19 -16.49 -12.83 -32.80
C LEU A 19 -15.52 -12.32 -33.86
N VAL A 20 -15.84 -11.21 -34.54
CA VAL A 20 -14.93 -10.58 -35.52
C VAL A 20 -13.65 -10.10 -34.84
N ILE A 21 -13.72 -9.52 -33.63
CA ILE A 21 -12.55 -9.09 -32.87
C ILE A 21 -11.69 -10.29 -32.45
N VAL A 22 -12.30 -11.36 -31.93
CA VAL A 22 -11.56 -12.57 -31.49
C VAL A 22 -10.83 -13.23 -32.67
N VAL A 23 -11.49 -13.35 -33.82
CA VAL A 23 -10.88 -13.89 -35.04
C VAL A 23 -9.77 -12.97 -35.57
N TYR A 24 -10.00 -11.65 -35.54
CA TYR A 24 -8.99 -10.67 -35.95
C TYR A 24 -7.76 -10.70 -35.04
N ASN A 25 -7.94 -10.80 -33.73
CA ASN A 25 -6.86 -10.87 -32.75
C ASN A 25 -6.06 -12.18 -32.90
N GLN A 26 -6.73 -13.32 -33.06
CA GLN A 26 -6.09 -14.61 -33.37
C GLN A 26 -5.28 -14.58 -34.68
N TRP A 27 -5.78 -13.87 -35.70
CA TRP A 27 -5.08 -13.71 -36.97
C TRP A 27 -3.85 -12.80 -36.86
N GLN A 28 -3.91 -11.72 -36.07
CA GLN A 28 -2.77 -10.86 -35.74
C GLN A 28 -1.65 -11.64 -35.04
N ILE A 29 -1.99 -12.47 -34.04
CA ILE A 29 -1.05 -13.32 -33.31
C ILE A 29 -0.35 -14.31 -34.27
N ARG A 30 -1.09 -14.86 -35.23
CA ARG A 30 -0.54 -15.81 -36.20
C ARG A 30 0.34 -15.13 -37.25
N LYS A 31 0.05 -13.88 -37.61
CA LYS A 31 0.86 -13.06 -38.54
C LYS A 31 2.16 -12.59 -37.91
N ALA A 32 2.18 -12.34 -36.60
CA ALA A 32 3.37 -11.95 -35.85
C ALA A 32 4.38 -13.11 -35.64
N ARG A 33 3.99 -14.37 -35.87
CA ARG A 33 4.88 -15.54 -35.82
C ARG A 33 5.57 -15.82 -37.16
N ARG A 34 6.21 -14.81 -37.77
CA ARG A 34 7.29 -15.05 -38.74
C ARG A 34 8.63 -14.86 -38.02
N PRO A 35 9.42 -15.91 -37.77
CA PRO A 35 10.69 -15.77 -37.07
C PRO A 35 11.73 -15.14 -38.00
N GLU A 36 12.15 -13.92 -37.69
CA GLU A 36 13.37 -13.33 -38.23
C GLU A 36 14.52 -13.73 -37.29
N ALA A 37 15.48 -14.50 -37.79
CA ALA A 37 16.54 -15.09 -36.98
C ALA A 37 17.55 -14.02 -36.55
N TYR A 38 17.65 -13.79 -35.24
CA TYR A 38 18.62 -12.88 -34.63
C TYR A 38 19.96 -13.61 -34.38
N ASN A 39 21.06 -13.04 -34.88
CA ASN A 39 22.43 -13.54 -34.68
C ASN A 39 23.29 -12.41 -34.10
N PRO A 40 23.74 -12.47 -32.84
CA PRO A 40 24.55 -11.41 -32.26
C PRO A 40 26.04 -11.56 -32.60
N ALA A 41 26.67 -10.45 -32.97
CA ALA A 41 28.12 -10.34 -33.13
C ALA A 41 28.81 -10.25 -31.76
N VAL A 42 29.91 -11.00 -31.60
CA VAL A 42 30.82 -10.95 -30.45
C VAL A 42 31.80 -9.82 -30.66
N ASP A 43 32.00 -8.97 -29.65
CA ASP A 43 33.07 -7.96 -29.64
C ASP A 43 33.98 -8.21 -28.43
N GLU A 44 35.24 -8.55 -28.72
CA GLU A 44 36.35 -8.67 -27.77
C GLU A 44 37.14 -7.36 -27.74
N THR A 45 37.47 -6.82 -26.57
CA THR A 45 38.73 -6.07 -26.36
C THR A 45 39.13 -5.98 -24.88
N PRO A 46 40.44 -5.83 -24.56
CA PRO A 46 41.04 -6.29 -23.30
C PRO A 46 41.48 -5.20 -22.30
N ARG A 47 41.81 -5.69 -21.10
CA ARG A 47 42.36 -5.04 -19.89
C ARG A 47 43.42 -3.94 -20.09
N GLY A 48 43.36 -2.94 -19.21
CA GLY A 48 44.47 -2.03 -18.87
C GLY A 48 44.55 -1.78 -17.35
N GLU A 49 45.77 -1.77 -16.82
CA GLU A 49 46.20 -1.83 -15.41
C GLU A 49 46.24 -0.46 -14.69
N GLY A 50 46.35 -0.48 -13.35
CA GLY A 50 46.95 0.60 -12.56
C GLY A 50 46.30 0.86 -11.19
N TRP A 51 46.73 0.15 -10.14
CA TRP A 51 46.46 0.46 -8.73
C TRP A 51 47.78 0.70 -7.98
N THR A 52 47.93 1.86 -7.37
CA THR A 52 48.80 2.21 -6.22
C THR A 52 48.30 3.56 -5.68
N GLU A 53 48.39 3.96 -4.42
CA GLU A 53 48.53 3.35 -3.10
C GLU A 53 48.18 4.48 -2.11
N ARG A 54 47.64 4.12 -0.93
CA ARG A 54 47.06 5.01 0.08
C ARG A 54 48.14 5.58 1.01
N ALA A 55 48.00 6.85 1.47
CA ALA A 55 48.74 7.37 2.63
C ALA A 55 47.94 8.44 3.39
N GLU A 56 47.71 8.21 4.69
CA GLU A 56 47.38 9.24 5.71
C GLU A 56 48.67 9.80 6.34
N PRO A 57 48.64 10.98 6.99
CA PRO A 57 48.84 10.96 8.45
C PRO A 57 48.15 12.10 9.25
N ALA A 58 48.16 11.93 10.58
CA ALA A 58 47.59 12.79 11.62
C ALA A 58 48.63 13.69 12.36
N LEU A 59 48.10 14.74 13.01
CA LEU A 59 48.46 15.42 14.28
C LEU A 59 49.90 15.95 14.56
N GLY A 60 49.98 17.26 14.84
CA GLY A 60 51.07 17.91 15.59
C GLY A 60 51.04 19.43 15.43
N GLY A 61 50.75 20.17 16.50
CA GLY A 61 50.34 21.58 16.45
C GLY A 61 51.42 22.64 16.65
N GLU A 62 51.00 23.90 16.60
CA GLU A 62 51.65 25.01 17.30
C GLU A 62 50.65 26.17 17.51
N ARG A 63 50.83 26.86 18.64
CA ARG A 63 50.04 27.99 19.13
C ARG A 63 50.37 29.25 18.35
N ASP A 64 49.40 30.13 18.16
CA ASP A 64 49.64 31.56 18.38
C ASP A 64 48.35 32.33 18.68
N GLU A 65 48.55 33.52 19.21
CA GLU A 65 47.83 34.14 20.32
C GLU A 65 46.98 35.37 19.88
N ILE A 66 45.97 35.72 20.70
CA ILE A 66 45.39 37.08 20.90
C ILE A 66 44.44 37.65 19.80
N SER A 67 43.15 37.83 20.14
CA SER A 67 42.56 39.13 20.55
C SER A 67 41.03 39.15 20.47
N ARG A 68 40.39 39.51 21.58
CA ARG A 68 38.97 39.85 21.69
C ARG A 68 38.80 41.35 21.44
N VAL A 69 37.91 41.73 20.52
CA VAL A 69 37.43 43.13 20.36
C VAL A 69 35.93 43.11 20.01
N GLU A 70 35.10 43.70 20.86
CA GLU A 70 33.82 44.34 20.46
C GLU A 70 34.10 45.82 20.14
N PRO A 71 33.35 46.48 19.23
CA PRO A 71 32.23 47.32 19.68
C PRO A 71 31.07 47.60 18.67
N ARG A 72 29.84 47.57 19.20
CA ARG A 72 28.80 48.64 19.29
C ARG A 72 28.60 49.76 18.20
N LEU A 73 27.32 49.86 17.75
CA LEU A 73 26.43 50.99 17.32
C LEU A 73 26.54 51.73 15.95
N GLU A 74 25.48 51.57 15.11
CA GLU A 74 24.50 52.53 14.46
C GLU A 74 24.94 53.96 14.03
N PRO A 75 24.26 54.73 13.13
CA PRO A 75 23.00 54.53 12.34
C PRO A 75 23.07 55.01 10.85
N GLY A 76 22.01 54.82 10.03
CA GLY A 76 21.91 55.51 8.72
C GLY A 76 20.71 55.22 7.78
N PHE A 77 19.65 56.02 7.94
CA PHE A 77 18.75 56.63 6.91
C PHE A 77 17.81 55.83 5.95
N SER A 78 16.51 55.98 6.26
CA SER A 78 15.32 56.38 5.47
C SER A 78 14.92 55.75 4.12
N ALA A 79 13.76 55.07 4.19
CA ALA A 79 12.45 55.36 3.57
C ALA A 79 12.31 55.64 2.05
N LYS A 80 11.46 54.83 1.40
CA LYS A 80 10.41 55.29 0.47
C LYS A 80 9.19 54.35 0.47
N THR A 81 8.04 54.98 0.62
CA THR A 81 6.66 54.53 0.49
C THR A 81 6.29 54.22 -0.97
N HIS A 82 5.44 53.22 -1.20
CA HIS A 82 4.38 53.27 -2.23
C HIS A 82 3.26 52.25 -1.90
N THR A 83 2.03 52.75 -1.82
CA THR A 83 0.75 52.03 -1.75
C THR A 83 0.14 51.89 -3.16
N PRO A 84 -1.00 51.20 -3.37
CA PRO A 84 -1.16 50.14 -4.38
C PRO A 84 -1.87 50.63 -5.66
N ALA A 85 -1.87 49.80 -6.71
CA ALA A 85 -2.70 50.00 -7.89
C ALA A 85 -3.50 48.73 -8.21
N THR A 86 -4.80 48.93 -8.32
CA THR A 86 -5.89 48.02 -8.69
C THR A 86 -5.96 47.80 -10.20
N GLY A 87 -6.54 46.67 -10.63
CA GLY A 87 -6.98 46.39 -12.01
C GLY A 87 -6.59 44.99 -12.47
N SER A 88 -7.38 43.95 -12.16
CA SER A 88 -8.48 43.40 -12.99
C SER A 88 -8.00 42.45 -14.10
N ALA A 89 -8.27 41.16 -13.84
CA ALA A 89 -8.66 40.05 -14.73
C ALA A 89 -8.04 39.90 -16.12
N GLU A 90 -7.48 38.71 -16.38
CA GLU A 90 -8.00 37.78 -17.41
C GLU A 90 -7.56 36.34 -17.11
N THR A 91 -8.51 35.44 -17.32
CA THR A 91 -8.54 34.01 -16.99
C THR A 91 -8.20 33.16 -18.20
N GLU A 92 -7.47 32.06 -18.02
CA GLU A 92 -7.65 30.84 -18.83
C GLU A 92 -7.56 29.60 -17.94
N ALA A 93 -8.74 29.08 -17.58
CA ALA A 93 -8.92 27.74 -17.03
C ALA A 93 -9.66 26.91 -18.10
N GLY A 94 -9.00 25.87 -18.61
CA GLY A 94 -9.60 24.89 -19.52
C GLY A 94 -10.57 23.98 -18.76
N VAL A 95 -11.86 24.26 -18.91
CA VAL A 95 -12.98 23.42 -18.48
C VAL A 95 -13.35 22.47 -19.63
N ILE A 96 -13.46 21.17 -19.36
CA ILE A 96 -14.38 20.29 -20.09
C ILE A 96 -15.56 20.03 -19.15
N GLY A 97 -16.70 20.59 -19.53
CA GLY A 97 -17.94 20.52 -18.78
C GLY A 97 -18.73 19.24 -19.07
N ALA A 98 -19.45 18.80 -18.05
CA ALA A 98 -20.72 18.11 -18.20
C ALA A 98 -21.64 18.63 -17.09
N GLU A 99 -22.49 19.60 -17.45
CA GLU A 99 -23.59 20.08 -16.61
C GLU A 99 -24.69 19.01 -16.52
N LEU A 100 -25.14 18.71 -15.30
CA LEU A 100 -26.48 18.19 -15.05
C LEU A 100 -27.08 19.03 -13.92
N THR A 101 -28.14 19.75 -14.26
CA THR A 101 -28.98 20.56 -13.37
C THR A 101 -29.71 19.68 -12.34
N PRO A 102 -29.91 20.16 -11.10
CA PRO A 102 -30.63 19.42 -10.07
C PRO A 102 -32.15 19.69 -10.17
N SER A 103 -32.94 18.63 -10.07
CA SER A 103 -34.35 18.72 -9.68
C SER A 103 -34.42 18.26 -8.23
N GLY A 104 -34.82 19.17 -7.33
CA GLY A 104 -35.32 18.80 -6.01
C GLY A 104 -36.68 18.12 -6.14
N ASP A 105 -36.97 17.17 -5.26
CA ASP A 105 -37.92 17.39 -4.18
C ASP A 105 -37.92 16.21 -3.20
N ASP A 106 -38.44 16.55 -2.03
CA ASP A 106 -38.26 16.00 -0.70
C ASP A 106 -38.87 14.62 -0.37
N ALA A 107 -38.38 14.12 0.77
CA ALA A 107 -39.08 13.34 1.80
C ALA A 107 -39.46 11.88 1.51
N ALA A 108 -38.98 10.96 2.35
CA ALA A 108 -39.60 10.68 3.64
C ALA A 108 -38.89 9.48 4.32
N LEU A 109 -38.67 9.60 5.64
CA LEU A 109 -38.36 8.49 6.53
C LEU A 109 -39.54 7.52 6.57
N GLU A 110 -39.28 6.22 6.49
CA GLU A 110 -39.98 5.24 7.31
C GLU A 110 -39.04 4.11 7.73
N ALA A 111 -38.97 3.92 9.05
CA ALA A 111 -38.38 2.78 9.70
C ALA A 111 -39.32 1.57 9.57
N ALA A 112 -38.78 0.42 9.21
CA ALA A 112 -39.43 -0.87 9.39
C ALA A 112 -38.38 -1.86 9.90
N GLU A 113 -38.40 -2.09 11.21
CA GLU A 113 -37.84 -3.28 11.83
C GLU A 113 -38.58 -4.52 11.28
N MET A 114 -37.83 -5.47 10.76
CA MET A 114 -38.30 -6.85 10.57
C MET A 114 -37.12 -7.77 10.83
N GLU A 115 -37.07 -8.34 12.03
CA GLU A 115 -36.26 -9.52 12.33
C GLU A 115 -36.75 -10.69 11.46
N ALA A 116 -35.97 -11.03 10.45
CA ALA A 116 -36.09 -12.28 9.72
C ALA A 116 -34.79 -13.05 9.92
N ALA A 117 -34.88 -14.14 10.68
CA ALA A 117 -33.82 -15.13 10.82
C ALA A 117 -33.47 -15.67 9.42
N ALA A 118 -32.31 -15.28 8.90
CA ALA A 118 -31.78 -15.78 7.65
C ALA A 118 -31.07 -17.13 7.91
N GLU A 119 -31.61 -18.20 7.34
CA GLU A 119 -30.87 -19.44 7.13
C GLU A 119 -29.64 -19.14 6.25
N PRO A 120 -28.45 -19.66 6.57
CA PRO A 120 -27.26 -19.37 5.77
C PRO A 120 -27.37 -20.09 4.41
N ALA A 121 -27.25 -19.31 3.34
CA ALA A 121 -27.10 -19.82 1.99
C ALA A 121 -25.81 -20.67 1.87
N PRO A 122 -25.85 -21.81 1.14
CA PRO A 122 -24.64 -22.61 0.90
C PRO A 122 -23.79 -21.90 -0.15
N GLY A 123 -22.69 -21.26 0.26
CA GLY A 123 -21.77 -20.62 -0.68
C GLY A 123 -20.78 -19.62 -0.09
N SER A 124 -21.00 -19.13 1.13
CA SER A 124 -20.05 -18.25 1.82
C SER A 124 -19.37 -19.00 2.96
N LEU A 125 -18.44 -19.89 2.60
CA LEU A 125 -17.35 -20.23 3.49
C LEU A 125 -16.29 -19.15 3.29
N GLU A 126 -16.39 -18.04 4.02
CA GLU A 126 -15.14 -17.43 4.47
C GLU A 126 -14.36 -18.54 5.18
N PRO A 127 -13.12 -18.87 4.78
CA PRO A 127 -12.34 -19.82 5.54
C PRO A 127 -12.05 -19.14 6.87
N ALA A 128 -12.76 -19.56 7.92
CA ALA A 128 -12.83 -18.86 9.20
C ALA A 128 -11.48 -18.70 9.94
N ASN A 129 -10.33 -19.11 9.37
CA ASN A 129 -8.98 -18.87 9.90
C ASN A 129 -7.85 -18.90 8.84
N GLY A 130 -8.16 -18.88 7.54
CA GLY A 130 -7.15 -18.92 6.47
C GLY A 130 -6.52 -17.55 6.22
N VAL A 131 -5.19 -17.48 6.13
CA VAL A 131 -4.41 -16.31 5.70
C VAL A 131 -4.27 -16.28 4.17
N ILE A 132 -4.29 -17.43 3.51
CA ILE A 132 -4.14 -17.58 2.06
C ILE A 132 -5.37 -17.02 1.34
N ASP A 133 -5.13 -16.19 0.33
CA ASP A 133 -6.18 -15.55 -0.47
C ASP A 133 -5.89 -15.73 -1.97
N PRO A 134 -6.76 -16.44 -2.73
CA PRO A 134 -6.55 -16.70 -4.15
C PRO A 134 -6.53 -15.43 -5.03
N LEU A 135 -6.97 -14.26 -4.53
CA LEU A 135 -6.88 -12.99 -5.25
C LEU A 135 -5.45 -12.45 -5.32
N ILE A 136 -4.61 -12.76 -4.34
CA ILE A 136 -3.25 -12.21 -4.21
C ILE A 136 -2.17 -13.28 -4.08
N ASP A 137 -2.55 -14.55 -3.97
CA ASP A 137 -1.65 -15.68 -3.77
C ASP A 137 -1.68 -16.68 -4.92
N CYS A 138 -0.50 -17.17 -5.29
CA CYS A 138 -0.32 -18.35 -6.11
C CYS A 138 -0.32 -19.58 -5.20
N ILE A 139 -1.40 -20.36 -5.27
CA ILE A 139 -1.62 -21.53 -4.41
C ILE A 139 -1.14 -22.79 -5.13
N VAL A 140 -0.30 -23.57 -4.46
CA VAL A 140 0.17 -24.90 -4.83
C VAL A 140 -0.45 -25.89 -3.85
N PRO A 141 -1.49 -26.64 -4.25
CA PRO A 141 -2.07 -27.67 -3.41
C PRO A 141 -1.17 -28.90 -3.37
N LEU A 142 -1.16 -29.56 -2.22
CA LEU A 142 -0.56 -30.86 -1.97
C LEU A 142 -1.65 -31.78 -1.42
N HIS A 143 -1.83 -32.94 -2.06
CA HIS A 143 -2.83 -33.93 -1.70
C HIS A 143 -2.15 -35.21 -1.16
N PRO A 144 -1.85 -35.30 0.14
CA PRO A 144 -1.33 -36.51 0.76
C PRO A 144 -2.28 -37.69 0.59
N GLU A 145 -1.73 -38.90 0.39
CA GLU A 145 -2.56 -40.12 0.34
C GLU A 145 -3.23 -40.45 1.69
N ARG A 146 -2.66 -39.96 2.79
CA ARG A 146 -3.09 -40.20 4.16
C ARG A 146 -2.92 -38.95 4.99
N GLU A 147 -3.71 -38.83 6.05
CA GLU A 147 -3.55 -37.76 7.02
C GLU A 147 -2.11 -37.62 7.51
N VAL A 148 -1.56 -36.41 7.36
CA VAL A 148 -0.19 -36.10 7.78
C VAL A 148 -0.22 -35.39 9.13
N SER A 149 0.66 -35.81 10.03
CA SER A 149 0.84 -35.11 11.32
C SER A 149 1.57 -33.79 11.13
N GLY A 150 1.05 -32.72 11.74
CA GLY A 150 1.68 -31.39 11.73
C GLY A 150 3.12 -31.40 12.25
N ASP A 151 3.44 -32.28 13.22
CA ASP A 151 4.81 -32.45 13.73
C ASP A 151 5.82 -32.89 12.67
N ARG A 152 5.38 -33.61 11.63
CA ARG A 152 6.24 -33.98 10.48
C ARG A 152 6.45 -32.81 9.52
N LEU A 153 5.45 -31.94 9.36
CA LEU A 153 5.47 -30.82 8.42
C LEU A 153 6.25 -29.61 8.97
N LEU A 154 6.12 -29.33 10.27
CA LEU A 154 6.70 -28.16 10.94
C LEU A 154 8.20 -27.90 10.64
N PRO A 155 9.09 -28.93 10.61
CA PRO A 155 10.50 -28.72 10.28
C PRO A 155 10.71 -28.13 8.88
N ALA A 156 9.92 -28.54 7.88
CA ALA A 156 10.00 -28.04 6.51
C ALA A 156 9.59 -26.56 6.41
N LEU A 157 8.61 -26.13 7.22
CA LEU A 157 8.09 -24.75 7.22
C LEU A 157 9.11 -23.70 7.66
N THR A 158 10.14 -24.10 8.40
CA THR A 158 11.17 -23.15 8.90
C THR A 158 11.94 -22.46 7.77
N LYS A 159 12.12 -23.15 6.65
CA LYS A 159 12.77 -22.65 5.44
C LYS A 159 11.79 -22.01 4.46
N LEU A 160 10.50 -22.30 4.60
CA LEU A 160 9.44 -21.93 3.67
C LEU A 160 8.66 -20.68 4.12
N ARG A 161 9.37 -19.62 4.52
CA ARG A 161 8.73 -18.38 5.00
C ARG A 161 8.65 -17.27 3.95
N ARG A 162 9.62 -17.23 3.04
CA ARG A 162 9.71 -16.22 1.99
C ARG A 162 10.35 -16.82 0.74
N ALA A 163 9.98 -16.29 -0.41
CA ALA A 163 10.66 -16.49 -1.69
C ALA A 163 11.10 -15.10 -2.17
N GLY A 164 12.41 -14.82 -2.14
CA GLY A 164 12.95 -13.46 -2.21
C GLY A 164 12.22 -12.48 -1.27
N THR A 165 11.49 -11.53 -1.85
CA THR A 165 10.74 -10.51 -1.11
C THR A 165 9.32 -10.92 -0.73
N LYS A 166 8.77 -11.99 -1.33
CA LYS A 166 7.37 -12.39 -1.18
C LYS A 166 7.14 -13.26 0.06
N GLN A 167 5.99 -13.09 0.72
CA GLN A 167 5.58 -13.99 1.81
C GLN A 167 5.15 -15.33 1.27
N VAL A 168 5.48 -16.39 2.00
CA VAL A 168 4.96 -17.73 1.78
C VAL A 168 4.14 -18.14 3.00
N HIS A 169 2.93 -18.65 2.74
CA HIS A 169 2.02 -19.15 3.75
C HIS A 169 1.74 -20.64 3.51
N VAL A 170 1.56 -21.40 4.59
CA VAL A 170 1.22 -22.82 4.52
C VAL A 170 0.07 -23.09 5.47
N GLU A 171 -0.92 -23.78 4.94
CA GLU A 171 -2.12 -24.16 5.67
C GLU A 171 -2.38 -25.64 5.47
N GLY A 172 -3.03 -26.24 6.46
CA GLY A 172 -3.51 -27.60 6.39
C GLY A 172 -5.01 -27.66 6.66
N LEU A 173 -5.71 -28.52 5.94
CA LEU A 173 -7.12 -28.79 6.16
C LEU A 173 -7.28 -29.74 7.34
N ASN A 174 -7.71 -29.20 8.48
CA ASN A 174 -7.91 -29.99 9.69
C ASN A 174 -9.27 -30.70 9.62
N PRO A 175 -9.33 -32.05 9.65
CA PRO A 175 -10.58 -32.81 9.54
C PRO A 175 -11.52 -32.58 10.73
N ALA A 176 -10.98 -32.28 11.92
CA ALA A 176 -11.81 -32.09 13.12
C ALA A 176 -12.54 -30.74 13.10
N ALA A 177 -11.88 -29.70 12.60
CA ALA A 177 -12.47 -28.36 12.46
C ALA A 177 -13.17 -28.16 11.10
N ASN A 178 -12.90 -29.04 10.14
CA ASN A 178 -13.26 -28.89 8.72
C ASN A 178 -12.92 -27.51 8.17
N ALA A 179 -11.72 -27.03 8.50
CA ALA A 179 -11.26 -25.69 8.16
C ALA A 179 -9.75 -25.69 7.86
N TRP A 180 -9.35 -24.79 6.98
CA TRP A 180 -7.95 -24.46 6.75
C TRP A 180 -7.40 -23.68 7.95
N GLU A 181 -6.24 -24.10 8.42
CA GLU A 181 -5.52 -23.40 9.49
C GLU A 181 -4.01 -23.51 9.30
N ALA A 182 -3.27 -22.62 9.96
CA ALA A 182 -1.83 -22.75 10.06
C ALA A 182 -1.45 -24.11 10.69
N ILE A 183 -0.40 -24.73 10.18
CA ILE A 183 0.09 -26.03 10.66
C ILE A 183 0.52 -25.92 12.13
N ARG A 184 -0.04 -26.79 12.99
CA ARG A 184 0.23 -26.85 14.44
C ARG A 184 0.71 -28.24 14.86
N ALA A 185 1.52 -28.27 15.90
CA ALA A 185 1.96 -29.50 16.55
C ALA A 185 0.77 -30.26 17.14
N GLY A 186 0.79 -31.59 17.07
CA GLY A 186 -0.26 -32.47 17.57
C GLY A 186 -1.55 -32.52 16.73
N GLN A 187 -1.67 -31.72 15.67
CA GLN A 187 -2.79 -31.77 14.72
C GLN A 187 -2.48 -32.70 13.54
N ARG A 188 -3.53 -33.10 12.82
CA ARG A 188 -3.46 -33.92 11.60
C ARG A 188 -4.19 -33.19 10.48
N TYR A 189 -3.69 -33.34 9.26
CA TYR A 189 -4.20 -32.61 8.10
C TYR A 189 -4.51 -33.57 6.96
N LEU A 190 -5.66 -33.37 6.31
CA LEU A 190 -6.09 -34.14 5.13
C LEU A 190 -5.39 -33.63 3.88
N ASP A 191 -5.41 -32.31 3.70
CA ASP A 191 -4.76 -31.61 2.60
C ASP A 191 -3.82 -30.54 3.14
N VAL A 192 -2.83 -30.19 2.34
CA VAL A 192 -1.90 -29.10 2.64
C VAL A 192 -1.89 -28.17 1.43
N GLN A 193 -1.90 -26.86 1.66
CA GLN A 193 -1.74 -25.89 0.59
C GLN A 193 -0.61 -24.92 0.95
N VAL A 194 0.17 -24.58 -0.05
CA VAL A 194 1.26 -23.62 0.05
C VAL A 194 0.96 -22.47 -0.88
N ALA A 195 1.16 -21.24 -0.43
CA ALA A 195 0.88 -20.06 -1.22
C ALA A 195 2.06 -19.09 -1.20
N VAL A 196 2.44 -18.56 -2.37
CA VAL A 196 3.33 -17.40 -2.47
C VAL A 196 2.57 -16.18 -2.96
N GLN A 197 2.84 -15.04 -2.34
CA GLN A 197 2.19 -13.79 -2.72
C GLN A 197 2.62 -13.35 -4.13
N LEU A 198 1.63 -13.03 -4.98
CA LEU A 198 1.81 -12.65 -6.38
C LEU A 198 2.38 -11.24 -6.53
N ALA A 199 2.00 -10.28 -5.69
CA ALA A 199 2.51 -8.91 -5.75
C ALA A 199 2.50 -8.26 -4.36
N ASN A 200 3.41 -7.32 -4.16
CA ASN A 200 3.42 -6.38 -3.03
C ASN A 200 4.07 -5.05 -3.49
N ARG A 201 4.29 -4.08 -2.59
CA ARG A 201 4.93 -2.79 -2.97
C ARG A 201 6.37 -2.90 -3.47
N THR A 202 7.03 -4.06 -3.32
CA THR A 202 8.36 -4.28 -3.93
C THR A 202 8.28 -4.70 -5.39
N GLY A 203 7.08 -5.00 -5.89
CA GLY A 203 6.80 -5.33 -7.28
C GLY A 203 6.04 -6.66 -7.44
N PRO A 204 5.91 -7.16 -8.68
CA PRO A 204 5.31 -8.46 -8.95
C PRO A 204 6.29 -9.61 -8.63
N LEU A 205 5.74 -10.80 -8.38
CA LEU A 205 6.49 -12.05 -8.31
C LEU A 205 7.24 -12.28 -9.61
N ASN A 206 8.56 -12.41 -9.52
CA ASN A 206 9.41 -12.60 -10.70
C ASN A 206 9.79 -14.08 -10.92
N ALA A 207 10.42 -14.36 -12.06
CA ALA A 207 10.84 -15.70 -12.45
C ALA A 207 11.81 -16.38 -11.48
N LEU A 208 12.71 -15.60 -10.87
CA LEU A 208 13.68 -16.09 -9.90
C LEU A 208 12.99 -16.46 -8.59
N GLU A 209 12.17 -15.55 -8.05
CA GLU A 209 11.37 -15.77 -6.82
C GLU A 209 10.41 -16.95 -6.99
N PHE A 210 9.78 -17.11 -8.17
CA PHE A 210 8.96 -18.28 -8.46
C PHE A 210 9.78 -19.57 -8.45
N SER A 211 10.96 -19.58 -9.06
CA SER A 211 11.84 -20.76 -9.06
C SER A 211 12.34 -21.10 -7.64
N GLU A 212 12.67 -20.08 -6.84
CA GLU A 212 13.01 -20.26 -5.42
C GLU A 212 11.85 -20.85 -4.64
N PHE A 213 10.63 -20.37 -4.86
CA PHE A 213 9.42 -20.87 -4.23
C PHE A 213 9.19 -22.36 -4.53
N ILE A 214 9.24 -22.76 -5.80
CA ILE A 214 9.03 -24.16 -6.21
C ILE A 214 10.06 -25.08 -5.57
N ASN A 215 11.35 -24.73 -5.61
CA ASN A 215 12.41 -25.51 -4.95
C ASN A 215 12.24 -25.56 -3.42
N ALA A 216 11.65 -24.52 -2.82
CA ALA A 216 11.42 -24.48 -1.39
C ALA A 216 10.29 -25.44 -0.96
N ILE A 217 9.36 -25.82 -1.86
CA ILE A 217 8.25 -26.74 -1.58
C ILE A 217 8.74 -28.20 -1.47
N ASP A 218 9.85 -28.58 -2.11
CA ASP A 218 10.33 -29.98 -2.16
C ASP A 218 10.42 -30.65 -0.77
N PRO A 219 11.02 -30.04 0.28
CA PRO A 219 11.08 -30.66 1.60
C PRO A 219 9.71 -30.82 2.27
N LEU A 220 8.75 -29.95 1.93
CA LEU A 220 7.39 -30.07 2.43
C LEU A 220 6.65 -31.20 1.71
N SER A 221 6.83 -31.32 0.39
CA SER A 221 6.31 -32.43 -0.43
C SER A 221 6.80 -33.78 0.08
N GLU A 222 8.10 -33.91 0.38
CA GLU A 222 8.68 -35.12 0.97
C GLU A 222 8.12 -35.43 2.36
N ALA A 223 7.96 -34.40 3.21
CA ALA A 223 7.40 -34.57 4.55
C ALA A 223 5.91 -34.95 4.53
N ALA A 224 5.17 -34.44 3.55
CA ALA A 224 3.75 -34.71 3.34
C ALA A 224 3.49 -36.02 2.58
N ASP A 225 4.51 -36.61 1.95
CA ASP A 225 4.36 -37.74 1.03
C ASP A 225 3.30 -37.44 -0.06
N ALA A 226 3.39 -36.24 -0.63
CA ALA A 226 2.41 -35.67 -1.54
C ALA A 226 3.10 -34.99 -2.73
N VAL A 227 2.53 -35.13 -3.92
CA VAL A 227 3.03 -34.45 -5.13
C VAL A 227 2.40 -33.05 -5.21
N PRO A 228 3.19 -31.97 -5.35
CA PRO A 228 2.65 -30.63 -5.49
C PRO A 228 2.09 -30.40 -6.90
N GLU A 229 0.92 -29.77 -7.00
CA GLU A 229 0.34 -29.37 -8.29
C GLU A 229 0.88 -28.00 -8.69
N LEU A 230 1.98 -28.01 -9.46
CA LEU A 230 2.68 -26.79 -9.82
C LEU A 230 1.94 -26.02 -10.93
N PRO A 231 1.70 -24.70 -10.77
CA PRO A 231 1.06 -23.89 -11.78
C PRO A 231 2.00 -23.54 -12.94
N ASP A 232 1.44 -23.12 -14.08
CA ASP A 232 2.25 -22.62 -15.20
C ASP A 232 2.99 -21.33 -14.81
N MET A 233 4.30 -21.34 -15.03
CA MET A 233 5.17 -20.24 -14.65
C MET A 233 4.82 -18.93 -15.39
N ASN A 234 4.52 -19.00 -16.68
CA ASN A 234 4.28 -17.80 -17.48
C ASN A 234 2.93 -17.18 -17.12
N GLU A 235 1.91 -18.00 -16.92
CA GLU A 235 0.58 -17.56 -16.45
C GLU A 235 0.68 -16.91 -15.07
N THR A 236 1.36 -17.57 -14.11
CA THR A 236 1.54 -17.03 -12.76
C THR A 236 2.24 -15.67 -12.76
N ILE A 237 3.32 -15.53 -13.54
CA ILE A 237 4.06 -14.26 -13.65
C ILE A 237 3.22 -13.19 -14.37
N SER A 238 2.39 -13.57 -15.35
CA SER A 238 1.47 -12.64 -16.01
C SER A 238 0.45 -12.10 -15.01
N ASN A 239 -0.18 -13.00 -14.24
CA ASN A 239 -1.16 -12.65 -13.21
C ASN A 239 -0.53 -11.75 -12.13
N ALA A 240 0.70 -12.05 -11.72
CA ALA A 240 1.46 -11.21 -10.80
C ALA A 240 1.66 -9.79 -11.33
N ARG A 241 2.01 -9.62 -12.61
CA ARG A 241 2.18 -8.31 -13.25
C ARG A 241 0.87 -7.53 -13.37
N GLU A 242 -0.23 -8.21 -13.69
CA GLU A 242 -1.54 -7.58 -13.75
C GLU A 242 -1.99 -7.09 -12.38
N LEU A 243 -1.77 -7.91 -11.33
CA LEU A 243 -2.07 -7.53 -9.95
C LEU A 243 -1.20 -6.36 -9.48
N ASP A 244 0.09 -6.36 -9.81
CA ASP A 244 1.01 -5.27 -9.50
C ASP A 244 0.62 -3.96 -10.19
N ALA A 245 0.25 -4.01 -11.48
CA ALA A 245 -0.24 -2.83 -12.20
C ALA A 245 -1.50 -2.26 -11.56
N PHE A 246 -2.45 -3.12 -11.17
CA PHE A 246 -3.65 -2.70 -10.44
C PHE A 246 -3.30 -2.10 -9.08
N ALA A 247 -2.41 -2.73 -8.32
CA ALA A 247 -1.97 -2.22 -7.03
C ALA A 247 -1.33 -0.83 -7.19
N ALA A 248 -0.46 -0.64 -8.18
CA ALA A 248 0.18 0.64 -8.47
C ALA A 248 -0.83 1.75 -8.82
N GLU A 249 -1.93 1.43 -9.51
CA GLU A 249 -3.00 2.41 -9.79
C GLU A 249 -3.77 2.85 -8.53
N CYS A 250 -3.81 2.00 -7.51
CA CYS A 250 -4.52 2.25 -6.27
C CYS A 250 -3.59 2.66 -5.10
N ASP A 251 -2.28 2.63 -5.30
CA ASP A 251 -1.28 2.92 -4.26
C ASP A 251 -1.18 4.41 -3.98
N VAL A 252 -2.16 4.92 -3.24
CA VAL A 252 -2.26 6.33 -2.86
C VAL A 252 -1.94 6.50 -1.38
N GLN A 253 -1.01 7.40 -1.08
CA GLN A 253 -0.77 7.91 0.26
C GLN A 253 -1.18 9.37 0.33
N LEU A 254 -1.91 9.73 1.38
CA LEU A 254 -2.31 11.12 1.64
C LEU A 254 -1.51 11.66 2.81
N GLY A 255 -0.83 12.79 2.62
CA GLY A 255 -0.22 13.52 3.71
C GLY A 255 -1.05 14.73 4.12
N VAL A 256 -1.13 14.93 5.44
CA VAL A 256 -1.65 16.14 6.07
C VAL A 256 -0.57 16.64 7.00
N SER A 257 -0.15 17.88 6.81
CA SER A 257 0.94 18.46 7.60
C SER A 257 0.42 19.50 8.58
N VAL A 258 1.04 19.54 9.77
CA VAL A 258 0.80 20.56 10.79
C VAL A 258 2.07 21.37 10.93
N ILE A 259 1.99 22.67 10.63
CA ILE A 259 3.14 23.58 10.59
C ILE A 259 3.03 24.63 11.68
N SER A 260 4.07 24.73 12.51
CA SER A 260 4.18 25.74 13.58
C SER A 260 4.00 27.16 13.04
N ASP A 261 3.17 27.95 13.71
CA ASP A 261 3.00 29.39 13.46
C ASP A 261 4.09 30.25 14.13
N GLY A 262 4.76 29.68 15.14
CA GLY A 262 5.67 30.38 16.04
C GLY A 262 7.08 29.80 15.99
N ALA A 263 7.62 29.36 17.14
CA ALA A 263 8.94 28.75 17.22
C ALA A 263 8.91 27.27 16.76
N PRO A 264 10.02 26.72 16.24
CA PRO A 264 10.14 25.28 16.01
C PRO A 264 9.90 24.48 17.30
N TRP A 265 9.30 23.30 17.17
CA TRP A 265 9.14 22.36 18.29
C TRP A 265 10.40 21.52 18.44
N SER A 266 10.76 21.16 19.67
CA SER A 266 11.78 20.14 19.91
C SER A 266 11.21 18.75 19.64
N ALA A 267 12.06 17.83 19.20
CA ALA A 267 11.66 16.44 19.00
C ALA A 267 11.17 15.78 20.31
N ALA A 268 11.75 16.15 21.45
CA ALA A 268 11.31 15.66 22.77
C ALA A 268 9.87 16.07 23.08
N TYR A 269 9.47 17.29 22.73
CA TYR A 269 8.10 17.76 22.90
C TYR A 269 7.13 16.98 21.99
N VAL A 270 7.49 16.81 20.72
CA VAL A 270 6.67 16.03 19.76
C VAL A 270 6.50 14.58 20.21
N GLN A 271 7.55 13.92 20.69
CA GLN A 271 7.48 12.57 21.24
C GLN A 271 6.55 12.49 22.46
N THR A 272 6.65 13.45 23.37
CA THR A 272 5.79 13.51 24.56
C THR A 272 4.32 13.61 24.15
N VAL A 273 4.02 14.51 23.21
CA VAL A 273 2.68 14.73 22.68
C VAL A 273 2.14 13.46 21.99
N ALA A 274 2.91 12.85 21.09
CA ALA A 274 2.50 11.64 20.38
C ALA A 274 2.24 10.47 21.33
N THR A 275 3.08 10.31 22.36
CA THR A 275 2.93 9.24 23.36
C THR A 275 1.69 9.47 24.23
N GLN A 276 1.42 10.72 24.64
CA GLN A 276 0.23 11.09 25.41
C GLN A 276 -1.07 10.81 24.65
N ASP A 277 -1.06 11.02 23.33
CA ASP A 277 -2.20 10.72 22.47
C ASP A 277 -2.34 9.21 22.16
N GLY A 278 -1.44 8.38 22.69
CA GLY A 278 -1.45 6.92 22.52
C GLY A 278 -0.97 6.46 21.15
N LEU A 279 -0.10 7.23 20.48
CA LEU A 279 0.63 6.75 19.32
C LEU A 279 1.83 5.91 19.78
N VAL A 280 2.15 4.87 19.02
CA VAL A 280 3.23 3.94 19.34
C VAL A 280 4.42 4.22 18.43
N LEU A 281 5.59 4.42 19.03
CA LEU A 281 6.83 4.61 18.27
C LEU A 281 7.20 3.33 17.52
N SER A 282 7.57 3.47 16.24
CA SER A 282 8.04 2.38 15.40
C SER A 282 9.38 1.82 15.90
N ARG A 283 9.66 0.55 15.57
CA ARG A 283 10.89 -0.14 16.01
C ARG A 283 12.17 0.49 15.51
N ASP A 284 12.12 1.12 14.34
CA ASP A 284 13.23 1.87 13.74
C ASP A 284 13.37 3.29 14.31
N GLY A 285 12.39 3.76 15.09
CA GLY A 285 12.40 5.04 15.77
C GLY A 285 12.06 6.26 14.91
N THR A 286 11.59 6.07 13.67
CA THR A 286 11.41 7.16 12.69
C THR A 286 10.00 7.76 12.69
N ARG A 287 8.99 7.00 13.14
CA ARG A 287 7.58 7.37 13.02
C ARG A 287 6.75 6.87 14.19
N PHE A 288 5.70 7.60 14.52
CA PHE A 288 4.68 7.20 15.49
C PHE A 288 3.46 6.68 14.74
N THR A 289 2.92 5.53 15.12
CA THR A 289 1.73 4.95 14.48
C THR A 289 0.53 5.08 15.40
N ARG A 290 -0.57 5.64 14.88
CA ARG A 290 -1.86 5.60 15.55
C ARG A 290 -2.57 4.31 15.14
N PHE A 291 -3.01 3.54 16.13
CA PHE A 291 -3.83 2.35 15.89
C PHE A 291 -5.30 2.66 16.18
N HIS A 292 -6.18 1.99 15.46
CA HIS A 292 -7.63 2.01 15.66
C HIS A 292 -8.14 0.57 15.79
N ALA A 293 -9.11 0.36 16.66
CA ALA A 293 -9.79 -0.93 16.78
C ALA A 293 -10.78 -1.05 15.61
N GLY A 294 -10.60 -2.05 14.75
CA GLY A 294 -11.63 -2.41 13.77
C GLY A 294 -12.91 -2.91 14.46
N ALA A 295 -13.98 -3.12 13.68
CA ALA A 295 -15.22 -3.69 14.19
C ALA A 295 -15.04 -5.09 14.84
N ASP A 296 -14.00 -5.81 14.41
CA ASP A 296 -13.53 -7.10 14.93
C ASP A 296 -12.72 -7.00 16.23
N GLY A 297 -12.45 -5.78 16.71
CA GLY A 297 -11.62 -5.50 17.88
C GLY A 297 -10.11 -5.58 17.62
N VAL A 298 -9.69 -5.89 16.39
CA VAL A 298 -8.27 -5.99 16.02
C VAL A 298 -7.71 -4.59 15.81
N GLN A 299 -6.55 -4.32 16.41
CA GLN A 299 -5.85 -3.05 16.23
C GLN A 299 -5.17 -2.99 14.87
N ARG A 300 -5.57 -2.06 14.02
CA ARG A 300 -4.97 -1.80 12.70
C ARG A 300 -4.37 -0.41 12.66
N ALA A 301 -3.30 -0.24 11.88
CA ALA A 301 -2.64 1.05 11.73
C ALA A 301 -3.58 2.01 10.96
N LEU A 302 -3.85 3.17 11.53
CA LEU A 302 -4.71 4.18 10.94
C LEU A 302 -3.90 5.20 10.14
N PHE A 303 -2.93 5.83 10.78
CA PHE A 303 -2.01 6.79 10.15
C PHE A 303 -0.69 6.82 10.92
N THR A 304 0.32 7.43 10.30
CA THR A 304 1.61 7.63 10.95
C THR A 304 2.00 9.09 11.02
N LEU A 305 2.61 9.47 12.13
CA LEU A 305 3.15 10.78 12.41
C LEU A 305 4.67 10.72 12.24
N GLN A 306 5.19 11.57 11.37
CA GLN A 306 6.62 11.76 11.15
C GLN A 306 7.00 13.21 11.48
N PHE A 307 8.21 13.39 12.01
CA PHE A 307 8.75 14.70 12.36
C PHE A 307 10.06 14.96 11.63
N GLY A 308 9.95 15.46 10.40
CA GLY A 308 11.10 15.68 9.52
C GLY A 308 11.90 14.39 9.30
N ASP A 309 13.22 14.50 9.45
CA ASP A 309 14.19 13.41 9.35
C ASP A 309 14.56 12.79 10.71
N THR A 310 13.81 13.13 11.77
CA THR A 310 14.17 12.79 13.15
C THR A 310 14.08 11.29 13.40
N ASN A 311 15.12 10.72 14.01
CA ASN A 311 15.06 9.40 14.64
C ASN A 311 14.96 9.54 16.17
N PHE A 312 13.78 9.24 16.72
CA PHE A 312 13.46 9.38 18.14
C PHE A 312 14.24 8.44 19.08
N LEU A 313 14.97 7.46 18.54
CA LEU A 313 15.80 6.53 19.31
C LEU A 313 17.31 6.83 19.19
N ARG A 314 17.73 7.54 18.15
CA ARG A 314 19.15 7.75 17.82
C ARG A 314 19.59 9.20 17.96
N ASP A 315 18.69 10.14 17.70
CA ASP A 315 19.02 11.57 17.73
C ASP A 315 18.90 12.15 19.13
N ASP A 316 19.62 13.24 19.38
CA ASP A 316 19.42 14.06 20.57
C ASP A 316 18.16 14.92 20.42
N LEU A 317 17.09 14.50 21.11
CA LEU A 317 15.78 15.12 21.02
C LEU A 317 15.69 16.50 21.68
N THR A 318 16.71 16.89 22.45
CA THR A 318 16.81 18.23 23.04
C THR A 318 17.38 19.24 22.05
N VAL A 319 18.16 18.77 21.08
CA VAL A 319 18.81 19.60 20.05
C VAL A 319 18.02 19.58 18.74
N LYS A 320 17.50 18.41 18.32
CA LYS A 320 16.69 18.29 17.12
C LYS A 320 15.37 19.07 17.29
N ALA A 321 15.14 19.99 16.37
CA ALA A 321 13.93 20.80 16.31
C ALA A 321 13.42 20.92 14.87
N GLY A 322 12.13 21.14 14.73
CA GLY A 322 11.44 21.17 13.44
C GLY A 322 10.12 21.91 13.53
N ARG A 323 9.62 22.36 12.37
CA ARG A 323 8.37 23.13 12.29
C ARG A 323 7.19 22.34 11.76
N GLN A 324 7.43 21.17 11.19
CA GLN A 324 6.43 20.42 10.45
C GLN A 324 6.32 19.02 11.03
N ILE A 325 5.08 18.65 11.35
CA ILE A 325 4.68 17.28 11.64
C ILE A 325 3.86 16.81 10.43
N THR A 326 4.23 15.68 9.83
CA THR A 326 3.51 15.10 8.71
C THR A 326 2.73 13.89 9.18
N LEU A 327 1.43 13.89 8.92
CA LEU A 327 0.53 12.77 9.16
C LEU A 327 0.28 12.06 7.83
N LEU A 328 0.73 10.83 7.71
CA LEU A 328 0.63 10.02 6.49
C LEU A 328 -0.46 8.97 6.69
N LEU A 329 -1.45 8.99 5.80
CA LEU A 329 -2.50 8.00 5.66
C LEU A 329 -2.18 7.11 4.47
N ASP A 330 -2.09 5.81 4.74
CA ASP A 330 -1.98 4.78 3.72
C ASP A 330 -3.39 4.33 3.30
N VAL A 331 -3.88 4.83 2.17
CA VAL A 331 -5.30 4.77 1.80
C VAL A 331 -5.79 3.33 1.60
N PRO A 332 -5.09 2.45 0.86
CA PRO A 332 -5.58 1.08 0.64
C PRO A 332 -5.53 0.21 1.90
N VAL A 333 -4.65 0.53 2.85
CA VAL A 333 -4.43 -0.24 4.08
C VAL A 333 -5.37 0.20 5.21
N ALA A 334 -5.88 1.42 5.16
CA ALA A 334 -6.81 1.93 6.17
C ALA A 334 -8.25 1.49 5.88
N GLU A 335 -8.95 1.04 6.92
CA GLU A 335 -10.34 0.57 6.84
C GLU A 335 -11.30 1.72 6.52
N GLU A 336 -11.98 1.64 5.36
CA GLU A 336 -12.89 2.70 4.90
C GLU A 336 -14.01 2.99 5.92
N ALA A 337 -14.56 1.97 6.56
CA ALA A 337 -15.67 2.09 7.52
C ALA A 337 -15.35 3.05 8.68
N SER A 338 -14.07 3.16 9.07
CA SER A 338 -13.60 4.08 10.11
C SER A 338 -13.52 5.55 9.67
N LYS A 339 -13.69 5.83 8.36
CA LYS A 339 -13.52 7.14 7.74
C LYS A 339 -12.13 7.73 8.04
N PRO A 340 -11.04 7.06 7.61
CA PRO A 340 -9.70 7.31 8.13
C PRO A 340 -9.19 8.71 7.81
N PHE A 341 -9.49 9.24 6.62
CA PHE A 341 -9.11 10.60 6.25
C PHE A 341 -9.73 11.66 7.17
N LYS A 342 -11.00 11.47 7.56
CA LYS A 342 -11.68 12.35 8.52
C LYS A 342 -10.97 12.32 9.88
N LEU A 343 -10.62 11.13 10.38
CA LEU A 343 -9.91 10.97 11.65
C LEU A 343 -8.53 11.63 11.63
N VAL A 344 -7.81 11.54 10.51
CA VAL A 344 -6.52 12.23 10.32
C VAL A 344 -6.70 13.75 10.38
N CYS A 345 -7.69 14.30 9.67
CA CYS A 345 -7.97 15.74 9.69
C CYS A 345 -8.40 16.24 11.08
N GLU A 346 -9.26 15.49 11.78
CA GLU A 346 -9.67 15.80 13.15
C GLU A 346 -8.47 15.83 14.09
N TYR A 347 -7.60 14.81 14.02
CA TYR A 347 -6.37 14.77 14.81
C TYR A 347 -5.42 15.92 14.44
N ALA A 348 -5.22 16.20 13.15
CA ALA A 348 -4.39 17.33 12.68
C ALA A 348 -4.90 18.66 13.24
N TYR A 349 -6.22 18.87 13.23
CA TYR A 349 -6.84 20.06 13.75
C TYR A 349 -6.63 20.18 15.27
N THR A 350 -6.91 19.12 16.04
CA THR A 350 -6.66 19.12 17.49
C THR A 350 -5.18 19.38 17.82
N LEU A 351 -4.28 18.75 17.07
CA LEU A 351 -2.83 18.94 17.23
C LEU A 351 -2.43 20.39 16.95
N SER A 352 -3.00 21.00 15.90
CA SER A 352 -2.74 22.38 15.50
C SER A 352 -3.14 23.39 16.58
N GLN A 353 -4.31 23.18 17.21
CA GLN A 353 -4.80 24.04 18.29
C GLN A 353 -3.94 23.90 19.55
N ARG A 354 -3.49 22.69 19.88
CA ARG A 354 -2.67 22.43 21.07
C ARG A 354 -1.25 22.97 20.93
N MET A 355 -0.68 22.92 19.72
CA MET A 355 0.74 23.23 19.49
C MET A 355 1.02 24.60 18.88
N GLY A 356 -0.02 25.39 18.56
CA GLY A 356 0.13 26.67 17.84
C GLY A 356 0.60 26.43 16.40
N ALA A 357 -0.30 25.92 15.56
CA ALA A 357 0.04 25.57 14.20
C ALA A 357 -1.12 25.71 13.23
N GLN A 358 -0.79 25.62 11.95
CA GLN A 358 -1.74 25.58 10.83
C GLN A 358 -1.70 24.21 10.16
N VAL A 359 -2.88 23.73 9.76
CA VAL A 359 -3.04 22.49 9.00
C VAL A 359 -2.95 22.80 7.52
N VAL A 360 -2.06 22.10 6.83
CA VAL A 360 -1.82 22.23 5.39
C VAL A 360 -1.83 20.87 4.70
N ASP A 361 -2.07 20.87 3.39
CA ASP A 361 -1.92 19.71 2.53
C ASP A 361 -0.45 19.45 2.15
N ASP A 362 -0.20 18.43 1.33
CA ASP A 362 1.13 18.06 0.83
C ASP A 362 1.80 19.16 -0.01
N ASN A 363 1.01 20.09 -0.57
CA ASN A 363 1.49 21.24 -1.33
C ASN A 363 1.67 22.49 -0.45
N LEU A 364 1.64 22.32 0.88
CA LEU A 364 1.73 23.39 1.87
C LEU A 364 0.60 24.43 1.77
N ARG A 365 -0.54 24.05 1.18
CA ARG A 365 -1.72 24.91 1.10
C ARG A 365 -2.63 24.65 2.30
N PRO A 366 -3.24 25.68 2.88
CA PRO A 366 -4.19 25.49 3.98
C PRO A 366 -5.28 24.48 3.60
N LEU A 367 -5.52 23.52 4.49
CA LEU A 367 -6.55 22.50 4.25
C LEU A 367 -7.94 23.13 4.46
N THR A 368 -8.61 23.49 3.36
CA THR A 368 -9.95 24.08 3.39
C THR A 368 -11.05 23.01 3.35
N GLU A 369 -12.28 23.38 3.73
CA GLU A 369 -13.46 22.51 3.62
C GLU A 369 -13.70 22.05 2.18
N GLN A 370 -13.46 22.91 1.18
CA GLN A 370 -13.59 22.56 -0.23
C GLN A 370 -12.56 21.50 -0.65
N SER A 371 -11.31 21.65 -0.21
CA SER A 371 -10.25 20.66 -0.44
C SER A 371 -10.60 19.31 0.20
N PHE A 372 -11.15 19.34 1.42
CA PHE A 372 -11.60 18.13 2.12
C PHE A 372 -12.67 17.37 1.32
N VAL A 373 -13.72 18.05 0.85
CA VAL A 373 -14.79 17.43 0.05
C VAL A 373 -14.24 16.85 -1.26
N ALA A 374 -13.32 17.56 -1.92
CA ALA A 374 -12.69 17.09 -3.16
C ALA A 374 -11.86 15.83 -2.94
N ILE A 375 -11.02 15.80 -1.89
CA ILE A 375 -10.21 14.62 -1.53
C ILE A 375 -11.12 13.45 -1.17
N GLN A 376 -12.16 13.67 -0.36
CA GLN A 376 -13.10 12.62 0.03
C GLN A 376 -13.83 12.00 -1.18
N LYS A 377 -14.20 12.80 -2.18
CA LYS A 377 -14.80 12.31 -3.43
C LYS A 377 -13.82 11.45 -4.22
N HIS A 378 -12.55 11.86 -4.29
CA HIS A 378 -11.52 11.08 -4.97
C HIS A 378 -11.25 9.74 -4.25
N LEU A 379 -11.15 9.77 -2.92
CA LEU A 379 -10.99 8.57 -2.10
C LEU A 379 -12.10 7.55 -2.34
N ARG A 380 -13.35 8.01 -2.46
CA ARG A 380 -14.47 7.11 -2.76
C ARG A 380 -14.28 6.34 -4.06
N VAL A 381 -13.77 6.99 -5.12
CA VAL A 381 -13.49 6.33 -6.40
C VAL A 381 -12.41 5.25 -6.23
N LEU A 382 -11.39 5.50 -5.40
CA LEU A 382 -10.35 4.51 -5.11
C LEU A 382 -10.90 3.32 -4.33
N TYR A 383 -11.73 3.57 -3.32
CA TYR A 383 -12.39 2.52 -2.56
C TYR A 383 -13.33 1.67 -3.43
N ASP A 384 -14.14 2.30 -4.27
CA ASP A 384 -15.03 1.61 -5.21
C ASP A 384 -14.22 0.71 -6.20
N LYS A 385 -13.04 1.16 -6.64
CA LYS A 385 -12.14 0.35 -7.50
C LYS A 385 -11.58 -0.88 -6.78
N LEU A 386 -11.15 -0.70 -5.53
CA LEU A 386 -10.63 -1.78 -4.68
C LEU A 386 -11.73 -2.82 -4.39
N GLU A 387 -12.92 -2.35 -4.05
CA GLU A 387 -14.10 -3.18 -3.80
C GLU A 387 -14.51 -3.97 -5.06
N ALA A 388 -14.51 -3.33 -6.23
CA ALA A 388 -14.85 -3.99 -7.49
C ALA A 388 -13.90 -5.15 -7.86
N ARG A 389 -12.68 -5.17 -7.29
CA ARG A 389 -11.71 -6.26 -7.46
C ARG A 389 -11.77 -7.32 -6.36
N GLY A 390 -12.65 -7.14 -5.37
CA GLY A 390 -12.77 -8.02 -4.20
C GLY A 390 -11.69 -7.77 -3.14
N ILE A 391 -11.02 -6.61 -3.16
CA ILE A 391 -9.93 -6.27 -2.24
C ILE A 391 -10.33 -4.99 -1.46
N PRO A 392 -11.33 -5.04 -0.56
CA PRO A 392 -11.78 -3.87 0.19
C PRO A 392 -10.62 -3.17 0.90
N ALA A 393 -10.65 -1.84 0.97
CA ALA A 393 -9.64 -1.09 1.69
C ALA A 393 -9.59 -1.47 3.17
N GLY A 394 -8.39 -1.73 3.67
CA GLY A 394 -8.14 -2.21 5.03
C GLY A 394 -8.48 -3.67 5.30
N SER A 395 -8.90 -4.45 4.29
CA SER A 395 -8.99 -5.92 4.40
C SER A 395 -7.62 -6.56 4.66
N SER A 396 -7.59 -7.79 5.17
CA SER A 396 -6.34 -8.56 5.32
C SER A 396 -5.58 -8.68 4.00
N THR A 397 -6.32 -8.88 2.91
CA THR A 397 -5.84 -8.94 1.53
C THR A 397 -5.18 -7.63 1.11
N ALA A 398 -5.84 -6.49 1.32
CA ALA A 398 -5.28 -5.17 1.03
C ALA A 398 -4.00 -4.91 1.84
N VAL A 399 -4.02 -5.18 3.16
CA VAL A 399 -2.85 -5.01 4.04
C VAL A 399 -1.64 -5.81 3.53
N ARG A 400 -1.88 -7.04 3.02
CA ARG A 400 -0.82 -7.87 2.44
C ARG A 400 -0.36 -7.32 1.09
N LEU A 401 -1.27 -6.97 0.18
CA LEU A 401 -0.95 -6.45 -1.14
C LEU A 401 -0.16 -5.13 -1.10
N PHE A 402 -0.47 -4.24 -0.17
CA PHE A 402 0.20 -2.94 -0.03
C PHE A 402 1.35 -2.96 1.01
N SER A 403 1.84 -4.16 1.35
CA SER A 403 3.01 -4.34 2.22
C SER A 403 4.34 -4.11 1.49
N HIS A 404 5.40 -3.79 2.24
CA HIS A 404 6.79 -3.68 1.76
C HIS A 404 7.61 -4.94 2.02
#